data_AF-A0A0R3KZN5-F1
#
_entry.id   AF-A0A0R3KZN5-F1
#
_cell.length_a   1.000
_cell.length_b   1.000
_cell.length_c   1.000
_cell.angle_alpha   90.00
_cell.angle_beta   90.00
_cell.angle_gamma   90.00
#
_symmetry.space_group_name_H-M   'P 1'
#
loop_
_entity.id
_entity.type
_entity.pdbx_description
1 polymer ?
#
loop_
_entity_poly.entity_id
_entity_poly.type
_entity_poly.pdbx_seq_one_letter_code
_entity_poly.pdbx_strand_id
1 'polypeptide(L)'
;MRRSLIAGTAALLALVDPADAHPHVWVTMQSEIVYAEDGTVTEIRHRWTFDEMFSTFAVQGLDKRKKGEFSREDLAGLAQVNVESLQEYRYFTFVRSSSKRVLLQKPTNYWLDYNDGLLTLNFTLPLKTPVSAQTLSLEFYDPVGFVDFTLSERNAMKLIGAPAACKLNIRKPAAGPSTSTLSEAFFNSLTASSNWGEQFASKITIQC
;
A
#
# COMPACT_ATOMS: atom_id res chain seq x y z
N MET A 1 19.31 -10.63 68.46
CA MET A 1 19.45 -11.58 67.34
C MET A 1 18.23 -11.43 66.42
N ARG A 2 18.35 -10.72 65.30
CA ARG A 2 17.31 -10.61 64.26
C ARG A 2 17.85 -11.29 63.01
N ARG A 3 17.24 -12.41 62.62
CA ARG A 3 17.49 -13.15 61.38
C ARG A 3 16.39 -12.82 60.37
N SER A 4 16.80 -12.67 59.10
CA SER A 4 16.00 -12.67 57.86
C SER A 4 15.15 -11.41 57.64
N LEU A 5 15.26 -10.71 56.50
CA LEU A 5 14.97 -11.20 55.16
C LEU A 5 16.00 -10.71 54.11
N ILE A 6 16.56 -11.66 53.38
CA ILE A 6 17.26 -11.48 52.11
C ILE A 6 16.23 -11.65 51.00
N ALA A 7 16.51 -11.05 49.84
CA ALA A 7 15.97 -11.33 48.50
C ALA A 7 14.62 -10.66 48.16
N GLY A 8 14.69 -9.55 47.43
CA GLY A 8 13.52 -8.94 46.81
C GLY A 8 13.84 -7.96 45.68
N THR A 9 14.94 -8.14 44.94
CA THR A 9 15.32 -7.16 43.90
C THR A 9 16.05 -7.76 42.69
N ALA A 10 15.75 -9.01 42.30
CA ALA A 10 16.45 -9.66 41.19
C ALA A 10 15.58 -10.50 40.24
N ALA A 11 14.29 -10.20 40.08
CA ALA A 11 13.43 -10.98 39.17
C ALA A 11 12.35 -10.14 38.46
N LEU A 12 12.73 -9.02 37.84
CA LEU A 12 11.83 -8.18 37.03
C LEU A 12 12.41 -7.89 35.63
N LEU A 13 13.25 -8.78 35.10
CA LEU A 13 13.89 -8.62 33.78
C LEU A 13 13.50 -9.72 32.76
N ALA A 14 12.38 -10.41 32.95
CA ALA A 14 11.94 -11.41 31.99
C ALA A 14 10.52 -11.11 31.50
N LEU A 15 10.33 -11.23 30.18
CA LEU A 15 9.13 -10.99 29.38
C LEU A 15 8.98 -9.58 28.81
N VAL A 16 10.02 -9.07 28.14
CA VAL A 16 9.77 -8.22 26.98
C VAL A 16 9.74 -9.16 25.78
N ASP A 17 8.54 -9.65 25.43
CA ASP A 17 8.38 -10.28 24.12
C ASP A 17 8.82 -9.25 23.07
N PRO A 18 9.57 -9.65 22.03
CA PRO A 18 9.72 -8.79 20.87
C PRO A 18 8.30 -8.56 20.35
N ALA A 19 7.76 -7.36 20.54
CA ALA A 19 6.51 -6.98 19.92
C ALA A 19 6.76 -7.08 18.41
N ASP A 20 6.18 -8.11 17.79
CA ASP A 20 6.28 -8.38 16.37
C ASP A 20 5.44 -7.30 15.65
N ALA A 21 6.06 -6.14 15.44
CA ALA A 21 5.37 -4.90 15.15
C ALA A 21 5.39 -4.58 13.64
N HIS A 22 4.68 -5.35 12.82
CA HIS A 22 4.44 -5.04 11.40
C HIS A 22 3.13 -5.66 10.89
N PRO A 23 2.52 -5.11 9.82
CA PRO A 23 2.09 -3.72 9.57
C PRO A 23 0.84 -3.34 10.39
N HIS A 24 0.55 -2.05 10.51
CA HIS A 24 -0.63 -1.58 11.25
C HIS A 24 -1.88 -1.49 10.39
N VAL A 25 -1.70 -1.50 9.06
CA VAL A 25 -2.77 -1.45 8.07
C VAL A 25 -2.41 -2.36 6.90
N TRP A 26 -3.34 -3.24 6.53
CA TRP A 26 -3.27 -4.02 5.30
C TRP A 26 -4.22 -3.45 4.26
N VAL A 27 -3.74 -3.38 3.03
CA VAL A 27 -4.50 -2.91 1.88
C VAL A 27 -4.50 -3.96 0.77
N THR A 28 -5.69 -4.42 0.40
CA THR A 28 -5.89 -5.17 -0.84
C THR A 28 -6.10 -4.20 -2.00
N MET A 29 -5.21 -4.26 -2.98
CA MET A 29 -5.16 -3.34 -4.11
C MET A 29 -5.73 -3.95 -5.39
N GLN A 30 -6.51 -3.13 -6.09
CA GLN A 30 -6.75 -3.24 -7.52
C GLN A 30 -6.33 -1.93 -8.17
N SER A 31 -5.74 -2.00 -9.36
CA SER A 31 -5.38 -0.80 -10.12
C SER A 31 -5.68 -0.92 -11.61
N GLU A 32 -5.98 0.20 -12.24
CA GLU A 32 -6.18 0.31 -13.68
C GLU A 32 -5.18 1.31 -14.25
N ILE A 33 -4.51 0.94 -15.33
CA ILE A 33 -3.62 1.83 -16.08
C ILE A 33 -4.42 2.31 -17.29
N VAL A 34 -4.61 3.62 -17.39
CA VAL A 34 -5.49 4.23 -18.39
C VAL A 34 -4.64 4.84 -19.50
N TYR A 35 -5.03 4.51 -20.72
CA TYR A 35 -4.38 4.93 -21.95
C TYR A 35 -5.28 5.93 -22.69
N ALA A 36 -4.68 6.96 -23.26
CA ALA A 36 -5.32 7.80 -24.25
C ALA A 36 -5.38 7.10 -25.61
N GLU A 37 -6.17 7.65 -26.54
CA GLU A 37 -6.33 7.13 -27.90
C GLU A 37 -5.02 7.05 -28.69
N ASP A 38 -4.04 7.90 -28.37
CA ASP A 38 -2.70 7.90 -28.96
C ASP A 38 -1.77 6.82 -28.37
N GLY A 39 -2.26 6.01 -27.43
CA GLY A 39 -1.52 4.93 -26.78
C GLY A 39 -0.61 5.38 -25.63
N THR A 40 -0.62 6.67 -25.26
CA THR A 40 0.09 7.15 -24.07
C THR A 40 -0.68 6.85 -22.79
N VAL A 41 0.03 6.61 -21.69
CA VAL A 41 -0.57 6.45 -20.35
C VAL A 41 -0.79 7.82 -19.73
N THR A 42 -2.00 8.05 -19.22
CA THR A 42 -2.43 9.35 -18.68
C THR A 42 -2.71 9.33 -17.19
N GLU A 43 -3.20 8.23 -16.64
CA GLU A 43 -3.55 8.12 -15.23
C GLU A 43 -3.53 6.67 -14.74
N ILE A 44 -3.45 6.53 -13.41
CA ILE A 44 -3.61 5.25 -12.71
C ILE A 44 -4.83 5.39 -11.80
N ARG A 45 -5.78 4.47 -11.90
CA ARG A 45 -6.94 4.42 -11.00
C ARG A 45 -6.71 3.33 -9.96
N HIS A 46 -6.91 3.66 -8.70
CA HIS A 46 -6.75 2.74 -7.59
C HIS A 46 -8.10 2.45 -6.94
N ARG A 47 -8.22 1.21 -6.46
CA ARG A 47 -9.23 0.75 -5.52
C ARG A 47 -8.52 -0.01 -4.41
N TRP A 48 -8.53 0.57 -3.21
CA TRP A 48 -7.83 0.06 -2.02
C TRP A 48 -8.85 -0.35 -0.99
N THR A 49 -8.93 -1.65 -0.70
CA THR A 49 -9.77 -2.17 0.38
C THR A 49 -8.90 -2.36 1.61
N PHE A 50 -9.21 -1.63 2.69
CA PHE A 50 -8.49 -1.75 3.96
C PHE A 50 -8.96 -2.97 4.74
N ASP A 51 -8.14 -3.43 5.68
CA ASP A 51 -8.54 -4.46 6.64
C ASP A 51 -9.68 -4.01 7.57
N GLU A 52 -10.24 -4.96 8.30
CA GLU A 52 -11.36 -4.75 9.22
C GLU A 52 -11.03 -3.81 10.38
N MET A 53 -9.80 -3.88 10.92
CA MET A 53 -9.40 -3.10 12.09
C MET A 53 -9.31 -1.62 11.73
N PHE A 54 -8.58 -1.29 10.67
CA PHE A 54 -8.49 0.07 10.13
C PHE A 54 -9.87 0.58 9.72
N SER A 55 -10.66 -0.24 9.01
CA SER A 55 -11.99 0.14 8.55
C SER A 55 -12.92 0.48 9.72
N THR A 56 -12.89 -0.32 10.77
CA THR A 56 -13.67 -0.09 12.00
C THR A 56 -13.23 1.17 12.71
N PHE A 57 -11.92 1.40 12.82
CA PHE A 57 -11.36 2.58 13.49
C PHE A 57 -11.64 3.88 12.73
N ALA A 58 -11.42 3.89 11.41
CA ALA A 58 -11.50 5.09 10.58
C ALA A 58 -12.92 5.67 10.51
N VAL A 59 -13.96 4.85 10.74
CA VAL A 59 -15.36 5.31 10.76
C VAL A 59 -15.87 5.65 12.16
N GLN A 60 -15.02 5.55 13.20
CA GLN A 60 -15.41 5.93 14.55
C GLN A 60 -15.66 7.43 14.64
N GLY A 61 -16.71 7.83 15.34
CA GLY A 61 -17.08 9.22 15.51
C GLY A 61 -17.73 9.89 14.29
N LEU A 62 -17.86 9.19 13.16
CA LEU A 62 -18.66 9.68 12.03
C LEU A 62 -20.16 9.53 12.31
N ASP A 63 -20.91 10.59 12.01
CA ASP A 63 -22.37 10.58 12.12
C ASP A 63 -22.97 9.63 11.09
N LYS A 64 -23.67 8.62 11.58
CA LYS A 64 -24.36 7.63 10.76
C LYS A 64 -25.79 8.08 10.52
N ARG A 65 -26.17 8.28 9.25
CA ARG A 65 -27.58 8.48 8.89
C ARG A 65 -28.42 7.24 9.19
N LYS A 66 -27.82 6.05 9.08
CA LYS A 66 -28.40 4.75 9.46
C LYS A 66 -27.34 3.87 10.13
N LYS A 67 -27.72 3.17 11.21
CA LYS A 67 -26.77 2.37 12.00
C LYS A 67 -26.12 1.28 11.15
N GLY A 68 -24.80 1.36 11.00
CA GLY A 68 -23.99 0.36 10.28
C GLY A 68 -23.84 0.64 8.78
N GLU A 69 -24.44 1.70 8.26
CA GLU A 69 -24.37 2.09 6.85
C GLU A 69 -23.82 3.50 6.74
N PHE A 70 -22.92 3.70 5.77
CA PHE A 70 -22.36 5.01 5.44
C PHE A 70 -22.57 5.25 3.95
N SER A 71 -23.08 6.42 3.59
CA SER A 71 -23.07 6.84 2.21
C SER A 71 -21.73 7.47 1.81
N ARG A 72 -21.58 7.75 0.51
CA ARG A 72 -20.45 8.54 0.01
C ARG A 72 -20.39 9.95 0.58
N GLU A 73 -21.54 10.58 0.80
CA GLU A 73 -21.60 11.91 1.42
C GLU A 73 -21.13 11.88 2.87
N ASP A 74 -21.52 10.84 3.63
CA ASP A 74 -21.11 10.66 5.03
C ASP A 74 -19.59 10.45 5.14
N LEU A 75 -18.98 9.81 4.13
CA LEU A 75 -17.55 9.50 4.08
C LEU A 75 -16.71 10.55 3.32
N ALA A 76 -17.32 11.60 2.76
CA ALA A 76 -16.62 12.52 1.86
C ALA A 76 -15.44 13.22 2.54
N GLY A 77 -15.63 13.68 3.78
CA GLY A 77 -14.56 14.30 4.57
C GLY A 77 -13.43 13.33 4.88
N LEU A 78 -13.75 12.09 5.23
CA LEU A 78 -12.76 11.04 5.47
C LEU A 78 -11.97 10.71 4.18
N ALA A 79 -12.65 10.64 3.04
CA ALA A 79 -12.02 10.36 1.75
C ALA A 79 -11.03 11.46 1.38
N GLN A 80 -11.40 12.73 1.58
CA GLN A 80 -10.52 13.88 1.35
C GLN A 80 -9.27 13.81 2.23
N VAL A 81 -9.44 13.63 3.55
CA VAL A 81 -8.30 13.53 4.49
C VAL A 81 -7.38 12.38 4.09
N ASN A 82 -7.93 11.21 3.76
CA ASN A 82 -7.14 10.06 3.31
C ASN A 82 -6.26 10.43 2.11
N VAL A 83 -6.85 10.91 1.00
CA VAL A 83 -6.08 11.19 -0.23
C VAL A 83 -5.07 12.34 -0.07
N GLU A 84 -5.35 13.31 0.80
CA GLU A 84 -4.42 14.41 1.11
C GLU A 84 -3.21 13.89 1.89
N SER A 85 -3.41 13.03 2.89
CA SER A 85 -2.32 12.43 3.68
C SER A 85 -1.40 11.54 2.84
N LEU A 86 -1.91 10.89 1.79
CA LEU A 86 -1.11 10.04 0.90
C LEU A 86 -0.01 10.78 0.14
N GLN A 87 -0.11 12.11 -0.03
CA GLN A 87 0.85 12.91 -0.80
C GLN A 87 2.27 12.81 -0.22
N GLU A 88 2.41 12.80 1.10
CA GLU A 88 3.71 12.75 1.79
C GLU A 88 4.52 11.50 1.43
N TYR A 89 3.82 10.41 1.11
CA TYR A 89 4.38 9.11 0.76
C TYR A 89 4.28 8.81 -0.74
N ARG A 90 4.08 9.84 -1.58
CA ARG A 90 3.96 9.72 -3.04
C ARG A 90 2.84 8.76 -3.46
N TYR A 91 1.75 8.74 -2.69
CA TYR A 91 0.60 7.86 -2.90
C TYR A 91 0.97 6.37 -2.92
N PHE A 92 2.10 6.01 -2.30
CA PHE A 92 2.66 4.64 -2.31
C PHE A 92 2.81 4.05 -3.71
N THR A 93 2.86 4.89 -4.74
CA THR A 93 2.80 4.49 -6.15
C THR A 93 4.00 5.01 -6.90
N PHE A 94 4.83 4.08 -7.35
CA PHE A 94 6.11 4.38 -7.99
C PHE A 94 6.07 3.89 -9.43
N VAL A 95 6.17 4.83 -10.37
CA VAL A 95 5.99 4.56 -11.81
C VAL A 95 7.24 4.98 -12.56
N ARG A 96 7.70 4.11 -13.47
CA ARG A 96 8.77 4.43 -14.42
C ARG A 96 8.32 4.09 -15.84
N SER A 97 8.61 4.98 -16.77
CA SER A 97 8.51 4.73 -18.21
C SER A 97 9.94 4.56 -18.73
N SER A 98 10.24 3.38 -19.24
CA SER A 98 11.58 2.86 -19.46
C SER A 98 12.41 2.97 -18.18
N SER A 99 13.39 3.87 -18.13
CA SER A 99 14.23 4.14 -16.95
C SER A 99 13.90 5.45 -16.24
N LYS A 100 12.97 6.24 -16.77
CA LYS A 100 12.65 7.58 -16.26
C LYS A 100 11.50 7.50 -15.27
N ARG A 101 11.69 8.12 -14.10
CA ARG A 101 10.62 8.28 -13.11
C ARG A 101 9.51 9.14 -13.68
N VAL A 102 8.28 8.66 -13.52
CA VAL A 102 7.07 9.39 -13.87
C VAL A 102 6.56 10.11 -12.62
N LEU A 103 6.18 11.38 -12.77
CA LEU A 103 5.61 12.18 -11.69
C LEU A 103 4.09 12.08 -11.73
N LEU A 104 3.47 11.93 -10.57
CA LEU A 104 2.01 11.88 -10.40
C LEU A 104 1.52 13.24 -9.87
N GLN A 105 0.31 13.61 -10.24
CA GLN A 105 -0.40 14.78 -9.72
C GLN A 105 -1.17 14.42 -8.45
N LYS A 106 -1.87 15.41 -7.88
CA LYS A 106 -2.80 15.19 -6.78
C LYS A 106 -3.94 14.27 -7.21
N PRO A 107 -4.49 13.46 -6.30
CA PRO A 107 -5.60 12.58 -6.62
C PRO A 107 -6.81 13.38 -7.10
N THR A 108 -7.45 12.88 -8.15
CA THR A 108 -8.74 13.36 -8.64
C THR A 108 -9.76 12.23 -8.49
N ASN A 109 -11.06 12.57 -8.59
CA ASN A 109 -12.15 11.60 -8.60
C ASN A 109 -12.00 10.50 -7.53
N TYR A 110 -12.12 10.90 -6.26
CA TYR A 110 -11.94 10.01 -5.12
C TYR A 110 -13.20 9.91 -4.28
N TRP A 111 -13.41 8.74 -3.67
CA TRP A 111 -14.50 8.48 -2.74
C TRP A 111 -14.20 7.22 -1.91
N LEU A 112 -14.88 7.09 -0.78
CA LEU A 112 -14.91 5.87 0.01
C LEU A 112 -16.25 5.17 -0.17
N ASP A 113 -16.21 3.86 -0.32
CA ASP A 113 -17.36 2.98 -0.14
C ASP A 113 -17.16 2.20 1.19
N TYR A 114 -18.25 1.92 1.91
CA TYR A 114 -18.21 1.07 3.11
C TYR A 114 -19.21 -0.08 2.95
N ASN A 115 -18.69 -1.30 2.77
CA ASN A 115 -19.50 -2.50 2.56
C ASN A 115 -18.95 -3.64 3.41
N ASP A 116 -19.84 -4.40 4.04
CA ASP A 116 -19.49 -5.59 4.84
C ASP A 116 -18.39 -5.33 5.88
N GLY A 117 -18.39 -4.15 6.49
CA GLY A 117 -17.42 -3.76 7.52
C GLY A 117 -16.09 -3.20 6.97
N LEU A 118 -15.89 -3.18 5.65
CA LEU A 118 -14.64 -2.79 5.01
C LEU A 118 -14.77 -1.45 4.29
N LEU A 119 -13.78 -0.57 4.50
CA LEU A 119 -13.62 0.66 3.73
C LEU A 119 -12.87 0.37 2.44
N THR A 120 -13.38 0.92 1.34
CA THR A 120 -12.73 0.90 0.04
C THR A 120 -12.49 2.31 -0.46
N LEU A 121 -11.23 2.75 -0.50
CA LEU A 121 -10.83 4.02 -1.09
C LEU A 121 -10.63 3.86 -2.59
N ASN A 122 -11.35 4.66 -3.35
CA ASN A 122 -11.18 4.79 -4.78
C ASN A 122 -10.59 6.16 -5.07
N PHE A 123 -9.61 6.22 -5.96
CA PHE A 123 -8.99 7.49 -6.34
C PHE A 123 -8.24 7.36 -7.66
N THR A 124 -8.13 8.46 -8.38
CA THR A 124 -7.39 8.55 -9.64
C THR A 124 -6.12 9.35 -9.43
N LEU A 125 -4.98 8.84 -9.90
CA LEU A 125 -3.70 9.52 -9.92
C LEU A 125 -3.34 9.90 -11.36
N PRO A 126 -3.60 11.15 -11.78
CA PRO A 126 -3.14 11.63 -13.08
C PRO A 126 -1.62 11.67 -13.12
N LEU A 127 -1.03 11.34 -14.27
CA LEU A 127 0.38 11.60 -14.53
C LEU A 127 0.56 13.10 -14.79
N LYS A 128 1.67 13.67 -14.31
CA LYS A 128 2.01 15.09 -14.57
C LYS A 128 2.18 15.36 -16.07
N THR A 129 2.68 14.37 -16.80
CA THR A 129 2.82 14.38 -18.25
C THR A 129 2.49 12.98 -18.75
N PRO A 130 1.66 12.81 -19.79
CA PRO A 130 1.44 11.52 -20.42
C PRO A 130 2.76 10.88 -20.86
N VAL A 131 2.87 9.56 -20.79
CA VAL A 131 4.10 8.83 -21.12
C VAL A 131 3.86 7.66 -22.06
N SER A 132 4.88 7.28 -22.81
CA SER A 132 4.85 6.06 -23.61
C SER A 132 4.72 4.82 -22.72
N ALA A 133 3.90 3.87 -23.17
CA ALA A 133 3.71 2.58 -22.54
C ALA A 133 4.67 1.48 -23.02
N GLN A 134 5.59 1.80 -23.94
CA GLN A 134 6.48 0.81 -24.57
C GLN A 134 7.22 -0.06 -23.53
N THR A 135 7.67 0.56 -22.45
CA THR A 135 8.05 -0.16 -21.24
C THR A 135 7.60 0.64 -20.04
N LEU A 136 6.65 0.11 -19.28
CA LEU A 136 6.18 0.74 -18.04
C LEU A 136 6.45 -0.21 -16.88
N SER A 137 6.91 0.31 -15.74
CA SER A 137 6.97 -0.44 -14.49
C SER A 137 6.31 0.32 -13.37
N LEU A 138 5.58 -0.43 -12.54
CA LEU A 138 4.90 0.07 -11.35
C LEU A 138 5.25 -0.81 -10.15
N GLU A 139 5.43 -0.14 -9.02
CA GLU A 139 5.63 -0.75 -7.72
C GLU A 139 4.73 -0.03 -6.73
N PHE A 140 4.05 -0.79 -5.87
CA PHE A 140 3.22 -0.26 -4.80
C PHE A 140 3.79 -0.71 -3.47
N TYR A 141 4.24 0.24 -2.65
CA TYR A 141 4.83 -0.07 -1.35
C TYR A 141 4.88 1.14 -0.44
N ASP A 142 4.91 0.87 0.87
CA ASP A 142 5.24 1.85 1.89
C ASP A 142 6.76 1.90 2.14
N PRO A 143 7.44 3.03 1.88
CA PRO A 143 8.85 3.18 2.19
C PRO A 143 9.20 2.99 3.67
N VAL A 144 8.25 3.24 4.58
CA VAL A 144 8.48 3.17 6.04
C VAL A 144 7.90 1.89 6.68
N GLY A 145 7.21 1.04 5.91
CA GLY A 145 6.73 -0.27 6.36
C GLY A 145 5.54 -0.24 7.34
N PHE A 146 4.74 0.84 7.36
CA PHE A 146 3.54 0.92 8.19
C PHE A 146 2.31 0.27 7.52
N VAL A 147 2.21 0.42 6.20
CA VAL A 147 1.15 -0.16 5.36
C VAL A 147 1.69 -1.28 4.48
N ASP A 148 1.03 -2.43 4.48
CA ASP A 148 1.32 -3.53 3.56
C ASP A 148 0.29 -3.60 2.43
N PHE A 149 0.79 -3.70 1.20
CA PHE A 149 0.00 -3.67 -0.01
C PHE A 149 0.04 -5.03 -0.71
N THR A 150 -1.11 -5.69 -0.74
CA THR A 150 -1.29 -6.96 -1.46
C THR A 150 -2.16 -6.74 -2.69
N LEU A 151 -1.72 -7.22 -3.85
CA LEU A 151 -2.54 -7.23 -5.05
C LEU A 151 -3.69 -8.23 -4.90
N SER A 152 -4.90 -7.81 -5.26
CA SER A 152 -6.09 -8.68 -5.26
C SER A 152 -5.88 -9.92 -6.12
N GLU A 153 -6.33 -11.08 -5.66
CA GLU A 153 -6.24 -12.32 -6.44
C GLU A 153 -7.03 -12.25 -7.76
N ARG A 154 -8.04 -11.37 -7.82
CA ARG A 154 -8.90 -11.19 -8.99
C ARG A 154 -8.81 -9.77 -9.47
N ASN A 155 -8.56 -9.60 -10.77
CA ASN A 155 -8.52 -8.29 -11.41
C ASN A 155 -7.54 -7.30 -10.74
N ALA A 156 -6.40 -7.79 -10.22
CA ALA A 156 -5.36 -6.97 -9.57
C ALA A 156 -4.98 -5.74 -10.39
N MET A 157 -4.80 -5.94 -11.68
CA MET A 157 -4.34 -4.94 -12.63
C MET A 157 -5.15 -5.06 -13.91
N LYS A 158 -5.59 -3.92 -14.45
CA LYS A 158 -6.23 -3.85 -15.78
C LYS A 158 -5.55 -2.78 -16.63
N LEU A 159 -5.55 -3.00 -17.94
CA LEU A 159 -5.14 -2.02 -18.93
C LEU A 159 -6.39 -1.50 -19.63
N ILE A 160 -6.68 -0.20 -19.50
CA ILE A 160 -7.89 0.43 -20.03
C ILE A 160 -7.52 1.24 -21.26
N GLY A 161 -8.06 0.86 -22.41
CA GLY A 161 -7.76 1.53 -23.69
C GLY A 161 -6.36 1.23 -24.24
N ALA A 162 -5.66 0.22 -23.71
CA ALA A 162 -4.30 -0.07 -24.15
C ALA A 162 -4.23 -0.63 -25.57
N PRO A 163 -3.15 -0.33 -26.32
CA PRO A 163 -2.86 -0.99 -27.58
C PRO A 163 -2.90 -2.51 -27.46
N ALA A 164 -3.44 -3.20 -28.46
CA ALA A 164 -3.60 -4.67 -28.45
C ALA A 164 -2.28 -5.44 -28.26
N ALA A 165 -1.14 -4.83 -28.60
CA ALA A 165 0.18 -5.42 -28.42
C ALA A 165 0.67 -5.43 -26.96
N CYS A 166 0.07 -4.62 -26.08
CA CYS A 166 0.51 -4.46 -24.70
C CYS A 166 0.29 -5.73 -23.87
N LYS A 167 1.33 -6.17 -23.18
CA LYS A 167 1.32 -7.32 -22.27
C LYS A 167 1.60 -6.86 -20.86
N LEU A 168 0.73 -7.28 -19.94
CA LEU A 168 0.87 -7.09 -18.51
C LEU A 168 1.59 -8.29 -17.89
N ASN A 169 2.61 -8.04 -17.08
CA ASN A 169 3.27 -9.04 -16.25
C ASN A 169 3.29 -8.57 -14.79
N ILE A 170 2.96 -9.48 -13.88
CA ILE A 170 3.01 -9.23 -12.44
C ILE A 170 3.97 -10.23 -11.83
N ARG A 171 5.06 -9.72 -11.25
CA ARG A 171 6.01 -10.52 -10.49
C ARG A 171 5.84 -10.23 -9.01
N LYS A 172 5.32 -11.23 -8.27
CA LYS A 172 5.26 -11.18 -6.81
C LYS A 172 6.68 -11.08 -6.22
N PRO A 173 6.85 -10.43 -5.06
CA PRO A 173 8.11 -10.48 -4.33
C PRO A 173 8.48 -11.95 -4.06
N ALA A 174 9.78 -12.24 -4.02
CA ALA A 174 10.23 -13.54 -3.52
C ALA A 174 9.80 -13.67 -2.07
N ALA A 175 9.38 -14.87 -1.64
CA ALA A 175 9.17 -15.12 -0.22
C ALA A 175 10.46 -14.75 0.52
N GLY A 176 10.33 -13.94 1.58
CA GLY A 176 11.47 -13.58 2.42
C GLY A 176 12.18 -14.84 2.93
N PRO A 177 13.48 -14.75 3.26
CA PRO A 177 14.19 -15.89 3.82
C PRO A 177 13.45 -16.38 5.07
N SER A 178 13.29 -17.70 5.19
CA SER A 178 12.80 -18.31 6.42
C SER A 178 13.65 -17.84 7.60
N THR A 179 13.04 -17.59 8.76
CA THR A 179 13.72 -17.13 9.98
C THR A 179 14.90 -18.02 10.40
N SER A 180 14.93 -19.27 9.93
CA SER A 180 16.01 -20.24 10.11
C SER A 180 17.25 -20.04 9.22
N THR A 181 17.24 -19.11 8.26
CA THR A 181 18.32 -18.94 7.25
C THR A 181 18.82 -17.50 7.10
N LEU A 182 18.61 -16.65 8.11
CA LEU A 182 19.06 -15.26 8.08
C LEU A 182 20.60 -15.20 8.14
N SER A 183 21.24 -14.81 7.03
CA SER A 183 22.70 -14.71 6.90
C SER A 183 23.18 -13.27 7.09
N GLU A 184 24.46 -13.08 7.40
CA GLU A 184 25.07 -11.74 7.50
C GLU A 184 24.95 -10.94 6.18
N ALA A 185 24.94 -11.64 5.03
CA ALA A 185 24.68 -11.03 3.73
C ALA A 185 23.25 -10.47 3.60
N PHE A 186 22.26 -11.12 4.21
CA PHE A 186 20.90 -10.58 4.29
C PHE A 186 20.86 -9.31 5.15
N PHE A 187 21.46 -9.31 6.34
CA PHE A 187 21.51 -8.10 7.18
C PHE A 187 22.29 -6.94 6.53
N ASN A 188 23.35 -7.25 5.78
CA ASN A 188 24.07 -6.26 4.99
C ASN A 188 23.27 -5.74 3.79
N SER A 189 22.44 -6.57 3.14
CA SER A 189 21.53 -6.08 2.10
C SER A 189 20.44 -5.19 2.68
N LEU A 190 19.91 -5.50 3.86
CA LEU A 190 18.90 -4.71 4.56
C LEU A 190 19.40 -3.31 4.97
N THR A 191 20.66 -3.20 5.39
CA THR A 191 21.28 -1.94 5.81
C THR A 191 21.78 -1.11 4.63
N ALA A 192 22.19 -1.75 3.53
CA ALA A 192 22.55 -1.07 2.28
C ALA A 192 21.32 -0.56 1.50
N SER A 193 20.15 -1.20 1.68
CA SER A 193 18.88 -0.75 1.12
C SER A 193 18.10 0.10 2.13
N SER A 194 18.18 1.42 2.04
CA SER A 194 17.24 2.31 2.73
C SER A 194 15.78 2.18 2.25
N ASN A 195 15.48 1.25 1.31
CA ASN A 195 14.18 1.02 0.71
C ASN A 195 13.65 -0.40 1.03
N TRP A 196 13.45 -0.72 2.32
CA TRP A 196 12.91 -2.00 2.77
C TRP A 196 11.62 -2.38 2.04
N GLY A 197 10.64 -1.47 1.96
CA GLY A 197 9.35 -1.73 1.29
C GLY A 197 9.46 -2.07 -0.21
N GLU A 198 10.48 -1.57 -0.91
CA GLU A 198 10.67 -1.84 -2.34
C GLU A 198 11.02 -3.32 -2.60
N GLN A 199 11.70 -3.98 -1.66
CA GLN A 199 12.13 -5.38 -1.82
C GLN A 199 10.96 -6.37 -1.73
N PHE A 200 9.92 -5.99 -1.01
CA PHE A 200 8.71 -6.79 -0.82
C PHE A 200 7.56 -6.32 -1.70
N ALA A 201 7.78 -5.30 -2.53
CA ALA A 201 6.78 -4.84 -3.49
C ALA A 201 6.61 -5.86 -4.64
N SER A 202 5.37 -6.11 -5.03
CA SER A 202 5.11 -6.73 -6.34
C SER A 202 5.58 -5.78 -7.43
N LYS A 203 6.29 -6.31 -8.44
CA LYS A 203 6.71 -5.54 -9.62
C LYS A 203 5.73 -5.79 -10.75
N ILE A 204 5.04 -4.75 -11.19
CA ILE A 204 4.16 -4.80 -12.35
C ILE A 204 4.93 -4.22 -13.53
N THR A 205 4.99 -4.94 -14.64
CA THR A 205 5.57 -4.45 -15.89
C THR A 205 4.60 -4.55 -17.04
N ILE A 206 4.62 -3.55 -17.91
CA ILE A 206 3.85 -3.52 -19.15
C ILE A 206 4.83 -3.32 -20.29
N GLN A 207 4.69 -4.15 -21.31
CA GLN A 207 5.46 -4.06 -22.54
C GLN A 207 4.51 -3.98 -23.72
N CYS A 208 4.63 -2.89 -24.46
CA CYS A 208 4.02 -2.68 -25.76
C CYS A 208 5.17 -2.51 -26.76
#